data_AF-A0A1Y5H0U9-F1
#
_entry.id   AF-A0A1Y5H0U9-F1
#
_cell.length_a   1.000
_cell.length_b   1.000
_cell.length_c   1.000
_cell.angle_alpha   90.00
_cell.angle_beta   90.00
_cell.angle_gamma   90.00
#
_symmetry.space_group_name_H-M   'P 1'
#
loop_
_entity.id
_entity.type
_entity.pdbx_description
1 polymer ?
#
loop_
_entity_poly.entity_id
_entity_poly.type
_entity_poly.pdbx_seq_one_letter_code
_entity_poly.pdbx_strand_id
1 'polypeptide(L)' 'MSNKSFVRQRICIYAGQDVDPSNDEQVGNILKFKLDIQLPQRSSMDEALAASTSDHEIIALIIRYRAMR' A
#
# COMPACT_ATOMS: atom_id res chain seq x y z
N MET A 1 20.40 -0.10 7.15
CA MET A 1 19.26 -0.11 6.21
C MET A 1 18.15 0.71 6.84
N SER A 2 17.66 1.75 6.16
CA SER A 2 16.60 2.59 6.73
C SER A 2 15.31 1.79 6.87
N ASN A 3 14.56 1.98 7.96
CA ASN A 3 13.26 1.31 8.16
C ASN A 3 12.33 1.47 6.95
N LYS A 4 12.40 2.61 6.27
CA LYS A 4 11.64 2.92 5.04
C LYS A 4 11.97 1.98 3.88
N SER A 5 13.25 1.74 3.59
CA SER A 5 13.67 0.80 2.54
C SER A 5 13.22 -0.65 2.82
N PHE A 6 13.25 -1.06 4.10
CA PHE A 6 12.77 -2.39 4.50
C PHE A 6 11.27 -2.57 4.27
N VAL A 7 10.46 -1.56 4.66
CA VAL A 7 9.01 -1.59 4.44
C VAL A 7 8.69 -1.60 2.94
N ARG A 8 9.37 -0.77 2.13
CA ARG A 8 9.21 -0.80 0.67
C ARG A 8 9.51 -2.19 0.11
N GLN A 9 10.60 -2.81 0.54
CA GLN A 9 10.96 -4.15 0.08
C GLN A 9 9.89 -5.18 0.43
N ARG A 10 9.31 -5.15 1.64
CA ARG A 10 8.17 -6.03 1.98
C ARG A 10 6.98 -5.77 1.07
N ILE A 11 6.63 -4.50 0.80
CA ILE A 11 5.51 -4.16 -0.10
C ILE A 11 5.75 -4.72 -1.50
N CYS A 12 6.95 -4.55 -2.05
CA CYS A 12 7.30 -5.12 -3.36
C CYS A 12 7.23 -6.65 -3.37
N ILE A 13 7.64 -7.31 -2.27
CA ILE A 13 7.54 -8.76 -2.12
C ILE A 13 6.06 -9.20 -2.13
N TYR A 14 5.19 -8.51 -1.39
CA TYR A 14 3.74 -8.80 -1.40
C TYR A 14 3.13 -8.57 -2.79
N ALA A 15 3.53 -7.49 -3.47
CA ALA A 15 3.01 -7.14 -4.79
C ALA A 15 3.56 -8.04 -5.91
N GLY A 16 4.66 -8.76 -5.67
CA GLY A 16 5.38 -9.53 -6.68
C GLY A 16 6.03 -8.69 -7.79
N GLN A 17 6.12 -7.37 -7.60
CA GLN A 17 6.71 -6.42 -8.54
C GLN A 17 7.24 -5.19 -7.80
N ASP A 18 8.09 -4.40 -8.45
CA ASP A 18 8.54 -3.13 -7.88
C ASP A 18 7.39 -2.11 -7.92
N VAL A 19 7.09 -1.54 -6.76
CA VAL A 19 6.00 -0.58 -6.54
C VAL A 19 6.54 0.57 -5.71
N ASP A 20 6.19 1.80 -6.10
CA ASP A 20 6.34 2.95 -5.23
C ASP A 20 5.09 3.10 -4.35
N PRO A 21 5.17 2.87 -3.03
CA PRO A 21 4.01 3.01 -2.14
C PRO A 21 3.57 4.47 -1.96
N SER A 22 4.37 5.44 -2.43
CA SER A 22 4.04 6.88 -2.45
C SER A 22 3.17 7.26 -3.65
N ASN A 23 3.11 6.42 -4.68
CA ASN A 23 2.35 6.67 -5.89
C ASN A 23 0.96 6.02 -5.78
N ASP A 24 -0.09 6.83 -5.72
CA ASP A 24 -1.47 6.37 -5.59
C ASP A 24 -1.93 5.48 -6.75
N GLU A 25 -1.53 5.79 -7.98
CA GLU A 25 -1.91 4.99 -9.15
C GLU A 25 -1.29 3.59 -9.08
N GLN A 26 -0.01 3.50 -8.72
CA GLN A 26 0.66 2.20 -8.58
C GLN A 26 0.08 1.40 -7.41
N VAL A 27 -0.20 2.04 -6.27
CA VAL A 27 -0.83 1.40 -5.12
C VAL A 27 -2.23 0.87 -5.48
N GLY A 28 -3.06 1.68 -6.14
CA GLY A 28 -4.39 1.27 -6.58
C GLY A 28 -4.34 0.11 -7.56
N ASN A 29 -3.40 0.14 -8.50
CA ASN A 29 -3.23 -0.93 -9.48
C ASN A 29 -2.78 -2.24 -8.83
N ILE A 30 -1.85 -2.21 -7.86
CA ILE A 30 -1.43 -3.46 -7.20
C ILE A 30 -2.54 -4.04 -6.33
N LEU A 31 -3.26 -3.19 -5.60
CA LEU A 31 -4.31 -3.65 -4.71
C LEU A 31 -5.43 -4.29 -5.53
N LYS A 32 -5.88 -3.60 -6.58
CA LYS A 32 -6.98 -4.09 -7.43
C LYS A 32 -6.59 -5.27 -8.31
N PHE A 33 -5.49 -5.18 -9.06
CA PHE A 33 -5.19 -6.17 -10.12
C PHE A 33 -4.29 -7.31 -9.66
N LYS A 34 -3.42 -7.10 -8.66
CA LYS A 34 -2.52 -8.15 -8.17
C LYS A 34 -3.08 -8.88 -6.96
N LEU A 35 -3.74 -8.15 -6.07
CA LEU A 35 -4.18 -8.67 -4.78
C LEU A 35 -5.69 -8.87 -4.70
N ASP A 36 -6.43 -8.45 -5.72
CA ASP A 36 -7.90 -8.47 -5.78
C ASP A 36 -8.57 -7.76 -4.58
N ILE A 37 -7.86 -6.77 -4.03
CA ILE A 37 -8.31 -5.93 -2.93
C ILE A 37 -9.04 -4.72 -3.52
N GLN A 38 -10.35 -4.66 -3.29
CA GLN A 38 -11.15 -3.49 -3.63
C GLN A 38 -11.17 -2.50 -2.48
N LEU A 39 -10.63 -1.31 -2.73
CA LEU A 39 -10.73 -0.21 -1.79
C LEU A 39 -12.12 0.45 -1.87
N PRO A 40 -12.67 0.90 -0.74
CA PRO A 40 -13.91 1.66 -0.72
C PRO A 40 -13.72 3.01 -1.44
N GLN A 41 -14.77 3.51 -2.11
CA GLN A 41 -14.76 4.86 -2.65
C GLN A 41 -14.65 5.88 -1.51
N ARG A 42 -13.58 6.68 -1.54
CA ARG A 42 -13.30 7.76 -0.59
C ARG A 42 -12.72 8.97 -1.31
N SER A 43 -12.61 10.07 -0.57
CA SER A 43 -12.13 11.37 -1.05
C SER A 43 -10.63 11.37 -1.36
N SER A 44 -9.86 10.46 -0.75
CA SER A 44 -8.43 10.29 -0.99
C SER A 44 -7.99 8.82 -0.86
N MET A 45 -6.83 8.49 -1.44
CA MET A 45 -6.23 7.15 -1.30
C MET A 45 -5.91 6.82 0.15
N ASP A 46 -5.42 7.79 0.93
CA ASP A 46 -5.09 7.57 2.34
C ASP A 46 -6.34 7.25 3.18
N GLU A 47 -7.47 7.92 2.92
CA GLU A 47 -8.75 7.58 3.55
C GLU A 47 -9.25 6.20 3.15
N ALA A 48 -9.08 5.82 1.88
CA ALA A 48 -9.47 4.51 1.38
C ALA A 48 -8.65 3.39 2.03
N LEU A 49 -7.33 3.58 2.13
CA LEU A 49 -6.42 2.65 2.81
C LEU A 49 -6.74 2.54 4.30
N ALA A 50 -6.98 3.67 4.98
CA ALA A 50 -7.34 3.69 6.40
C ALA A 50 -8.65 2.93 6.68
N ALA A 51 -9.63 3.01 5.78
CA ALA A 51 -10.89 2.30 5.90
C ALA A 51 -10.77 0.77 5.70
N SER A 52 -9.73 0.30 4.99
CA SER A 52 -9.48 -1.12 4.68
C SER A 52 -8.32 -1.73 5.48
N THR A 53 -7.75 -1.02 6.46
CA THR A 53 -6.52 -1.44 7.16
C THR A 53 -6.71 -2.72 7.99
N SER A 54 -7.93 -3.00 8.43
CA SER A 54 -8.26 -4.15 9.29
C SER A 54 -8.10 -5.49 8.59
N ASP A 55 -8.22 -5.53 7.25
CA ASP A 55 -8.37 -6.78 6.50
C ASP A 55 -7.06 -7.24 5.83
N HIS A 56 -6.08 -6.35 5.65
CA HIS A 56 -4.89 -6.66 4.84
C HIS A 56 -3.59 -6.06 5.39
N GLU A 57 -2.61 -6.92 5.70
CA GLU A 57 -1.29 -6.51 6.20
C GLU A 57 -0.56 -5.56 5.23
N ILE A 58 -0.72 -5.77 3.91
CA ILE A 58 -0.09 -4.90 2.90
C ILE A 58 -0.58 -3.45 3.00
N ILE A 59 -1.86 -3.22 3.33
CA ILE A 59 -2.42 -1.88 3.49
C ILE A 59 -1.77 -1.20 4.70
N ALA A 60 -1.63 -1.93 5.81
CA ALA A 60 -0.92 -1.42 6.98
C ALA A 60 0.54 -1.08 6.66
N LEU A 61 1.23 -1.89 5.84
CA LEU A 61 2.60 -1.60 5.40
C LEU A 61 2.67 -0.34 4.52
N ILE A 62 1.73 -0.15 3.59
CA ILE A 62 1.68 1.04 2.71
C ILE A 62 1.45 2.31 3.55
N ILE A 63 0.47 2.29 4.46
CA ILE A 63 0.21 3.42 5.38
C ILE A 63 1.46 3.72 6.20
N ARG A 64 2.09 2.69 6.77
CA ARG A 64 3.30 2.84 7.58
C ARG A 64 4.46 3.44 6.75
N TYR A 65 4.60 3.04 5.49
CA TYR A 65 5.60 3.61 4.59
C TYR A 65 5.35 5.09 4.32
N ARG A 66 4.10 5.47 4.03
CA ARG A 66 3.70 6.86 3.79
C ARG A 66 3.89 7.75 5.03
N ALA A 67 3.64 7.19 6.22
CA ALA A 67 3.83 7.89 7.49
C ALA A 67 5.32 8.08 7.86
N MET A 68 6.22 7.20 7.39
CA MET A 68 7.66 7.37 7.56
C MET A 68 8.18 8.40 6.55
N ARG A 69 8.49 9.63 7.01
CA ARG A 69 9.21 10.62 6.19
C ARG A 69 10.61 10.14 5.87
#